data_AF-A0A397S588-F1
#
_entry.id   AF-A0A397S588-F1
#
_cell.length_a   1.000
_cell.length_b   1.000
_cell.length_c   1.000
_cell.angle_alpha   90.00
_cell.angle_beta   90.00
_cell.angle_gamma   90.00
#
_symmetry.space_group_name_H-M   'P 1'
#
loop_
_entity.id
_entity.type
_entity.pdbx_description
1 polymer ?
#
loop_
_entity_poly.entity_id
_entity_poly.type
_entity_poly.pdbx_seq_one_letter_code
_entity_poly.pdbx_strand_id
1 'polypeptide(L)'
;TDPNAPPATDPNAPPATDPNAPPATVADPNANVAETNPVGGVKMPKIAKKNGNFVVNGSEFKNLDAAHGRQCDVQHNLCFNKLNSGDKSITNEDCDNQNNNCKNGPPVLA
;
A
#
# COMPACT_ATOMS: atom_id res chain seq x y z
N THR A 1 32.66 0.27 38.06
CA THR A 1 32.02 0.04 36.75
C THR A 1 30.77 -0.78 36.96
N ASP A 2 29.61 -0.16 36.84
CA ASP A 2 28.43 -0.87 36.34
C ASP A 2 28.26 -0.42 34.88
N PRO A 3 28.50 -1.30 33.89
CA PRO A 3 28.48 -0.94 32.48
C PRO A 3 27.10 -1.06 31.82
N ASN A 4 26.01 -1.29 32.56
CA ASN A 4 24.68 -1.59 31.98
C ASN A 4 23.59 -0.57 32.35
N ALA A 5 23.87 0.72 32.19
CA ALA A 5 22.80 1.70 32.07
C ALA A 5 22.27 1.68 30.61
N PRO A 6 20.97 1.43 30.34
CA PRO A 6 20.45 1.59 28.99
C PRO A 6 20.51 3.07 28.59
N PRO A 7 21.03 3.41 27.39
CA PRO A 7 21.04 4.79 26.92
C PRO A 7 19.60 5.24 26.59
N ALA A 8 19.31 6.51 26.87
CA ALA A 8 18.05 7.14 26.55
C ALA A 8 17.71 6.96 25.06
N THR A 9 16.51 6.42 24.77
CA THR A 9 16.01 6.27 23.41
C THR A 9 15.63 7.64 22.85
N ASP A 10 16.41 8.14 21.90
CA ASP A 10 15.99 9.20 20.99
C ASP A 10 14.86 8.66 20.10
N PRO A 11 13.66 9.28 20.09
CA PRO A 11 12.55 8.86 19.24
C PRO A 11 12.83 8.90 17.73
N ASN A 12 13.94 9.52 17.29
CA ASN A 12 14.30 9.69 15.88
C ASN A 12 15.56 8.91 15.46
N ALA A 13 16.12 8.04 16.30
CA ALA A 13 17.25 7.21 15.90
C ALA A 13 16.80 6.11 14.93
N PRO A 14 17.40 5.96 13.72
CA PRO A 14 17.09 4.84 12.85
C PRO A 14 17.49 3.52 13.52
N PRO A 15 16.74 2.41 13.32
CA PRO A 15 17.04 1.14 13.97
C PRO A 15 18.44 0.65 13.57
N ALA A 16 19.20 0.14 14.55
CA ALA A 16 20.46 -0.54 14.29
C ALA A 16 20.24 -1.66 13.27
N THR A 17 20.92 -1.60 12.12
CA THR A 17 20.77 -2.55 11.02
C THR A 17 21.58 -3.82 11.29
N ASP A 18 20.90 -4.97 11.28
CA ASP A 18 21.53 -6.28 11.12
C ASP A 18 22.22 -6.32 9.74
N PRO A 19 23.53 -6.61 9.65
CA PRO A 19 24.27 -6.70 8.39
C PRO A 19 23.71 -7.75 7.39
N ASN A 20 22.84 -8.66 7.83
CA ASN A 20 22.24 -9.70 7.00
C ASN A 20 20.73 -9.53 6.75
N ALA A 21 20.11 -8.46 7.27
CA ALA A 21 18.71 -8.18 6.94
C ALA A 21 18.62 -7.76 5.46
N PRO A 22 17.65 -8.29 4.68
CA PRO A 22 17.37 -7.74 3.35
C PRO A 22 17.10 -6.23 3.52
N PRO A 23 17.63 -5.37 2.63
CA PRO A 23 17.50 -3.92 2.80
C PRO A 23 16.03 -3.59 3.00
N ALA A 24 15.71 -3.01 4.16
CA ALA A 24 14.40 -2.41 4.38
C ALA A 24 14.22 -1.40 3.26
N THR A 25 13.27 -1.65 2.36
CA THR A 25 12.91 -0.71 1.30
C THR A 25 12.66 0.63 1.99
N VAL A 26 13.52 1.61 1.71
CA VAL A 26 13.34 2.96 2.23
C VAL A 26 11.94 3.37 1.77
N ALA A 27 11.03 3.58 2.72
CA ALA A 27 9.65 3.94 2.40
C ALA A 27 9.70 5.24 1.59
N ASP A 28 9.32 5.19 0.32
CA ASP A 28 9.16 6.39 -0.48
C ASP A 28 8.01 7.19 0.17
N PRO A 29 8.28 8.39 0.71
CA PRO A 29 7.25 9.19 1.37
C PRO A 29 6.14 9.62 0.40
N ASN A 30 6.37 9.50 -0.91
CA ASN A 30 5.38 9.74 -1.95
C ASN A 30 4.70 8.45 -2.43
N ALA A 31 4.97 7.28 -1.84
CA ALA A 31 4.28 6.07 -2.24
C ALA A 31 2.81 6.10 -1.83
N ASN A 32 1.96 5.42 -2.60
CA ASN A 32 0.60 5.16 -2.19
C ASN A 32 0.61 4.20 -1.00
N VAL A 33 0.11 4.66 0.15
CA VAL A 33 0.07 3.86 1.39
C VAL A 33 -0.69 2.56 1.20
N ALA A 34 -1.75 2.55 0.38
CA ALA A 34 -2.52 1.34 0.11
C ALA A 34 -1.76 0.29 -0.72
N GLU A 35 -0.69 0.68 -1.42
CA GLU A 35 0.22 -0.25 -2.12
C GLU A 35 1.33 -0.76 -1.20
N THR A 36 1.91 0.13 -0.39
CA THR A 36 3.02 -0.23 0.51
C THR A 36 2.54 -1.00 1.75
N ASN A 37 1.32 -0.73 2.21
CA ASN A 37 0.70 -1.37 3.37
C ASN A 37 -0.74 -1.83 3.04
N PRO A 38 -0.90 -2.90 2.26
CA PRO A 38 -2.22 -3.36 1.85
C PRO A 38 -2.96 -4.11 2.96
N VAL A 39 -4.19 -3.68 3.28
CA VAL A 39 -5.14 -4.40 4.14
C VAL A 39 -5.41 -5.78 3.56
N GLY A 40 -5.36 -6.81 4.43
CA GLY A 40 -5.55 -8.20 4.05
C GLY A 40 -4.52 -8.72 3.03
N GLY A 41 -3.39 -8.03 2.86
CA GLY A 41 -2.38 -8.35 1.84
C GLY A 41 -2.84 -8.11 0.39
N VAL A 42 -3.97 -7.41 0.20
CA VAL A 42 -4.56 -7.16 -1.12
C VAL A 42 -3.85 -6.01 -1.83
N LYS A 43 -2.97 -6.34 -2.77
CA LYS A 43 -2.24 -5.36 -3.57
C LYS A 43 -3.12 -4.63 -4.59
N MET A 44 -2.71 -3.42 -4.92
CA MET A 44 -3.37 -2.63 -5.96
C MET A 44 -3.06 -3.24 -7.35
N PRO A 45 -4.03 -3.28 -8.27
CA PRO A 45 -3.69 -3.51 -9.67
C PRO A 45 -2.94 -2.30 -10.22
N LYS A 46 -1.80 -2.52 -10.89
CA LYS A 46 -1.03 -1.43 -11.47
C LYS A 46 -1.71 -0.84 -12.72
N ILE A 47 -1.51 0.45 -12.95
CA ILE A 47 -1.97 1.14 -14.16
C ILE A 47 -0.92 0.98 -15.26
N ALA A 48 -1.26 0.25 -16.32
CA ALA A 48 -0.43 0.16 -17.51
C ALA A 48 -0.78 1.25 -18.52
N LYS A 49 0.18 1.67 -19.35
CA LYS A 49 -0.11 2.47 -20.56
C LYS A 49 -0.17 1.57 -21.78
N LYS A 50 -1.25 1.64 -22.56
CA LYS A 50 -1.43 0.91 -23.82
C LYS A 50 -2.11 1.79 -24.85
N ASN A 51 -1.51 1.93 -26.04
CA ASN A 51 -2.09 2.70 -27.16
C ASN A 51 -2.54 4.12 -26.77
N GLY A 52 -1.79 4.78 -25.88
CA GLY A 52 -2.14 6.12 -25.36
C GLY A 52 -3.24 6.14 -24.29
N ASN A 53 -3.81 4.99 -23.92
CA ASN A 53 -4.77 4.85 -22.84
C ASN A 53 -4.11 4.30 -21.57
N PHE A 54 -4.73 4.57 -20.42
CA PHE A 54 -4.42 3.95 -19.13
C PHE A 54 -5.27 2.71 -18.95
N VAL A 55 -4.68 1.59 -18.59
CA VAL A 55 -5.35 0.30 -18.49
C VAL A 55 -5.20 -0.26 -17.08
N VAL A 56 -6.33 -0.58 -16.46
CA VAL A 56 -6.40 -1.13 -15.10
C VAL A 56 -7.35 -2.30 -15.12
N ASN A 57 -6.85 -3.48 -14.76
CA ASN A 57 -7.64 -4.71 -14.69
C ASN A 57 -8.51 -4.95 -15.95
N GLY A 58 -7.93 -4.72 -17.14
CA GLY A 58 -8.61 -4.87 -18.44
C GLY A 58 -9.53 -3.71 -18.85
N SER A 59 -9.80 -2.74 -17.97
CA SER A 59 -10.57 -1.53 -18.31
C SER A 59 -9.65 -0.42 -18.82
N GLU A 60 -10.04 0.26 -19.90
CA GLU A 60 -9.27 1.37 -20.51
C GLU A 60 -9.84 2.74 -20.16
N PHE A 61 -8.96 3.70 -19.90
CA PHE A 61 -9.28 5.06 -19.50
C PHE A 61 -8.42 6.05 -20.29
N LYS A 62 -9.03 7.20 -20.64
CA LYS A 62 -8.32 8.29 -21.33
C LYS A 62 -7.52 9.18 -20.38
N ASN A 63 -7.89 9.24 -19.12
CA ASN A 63 -7.23 10.05 -18.11
C ASN A 63 -6.71 9.17 -16.96
N LEU A 64 -5.63 9.63 -16.33
CA LEU A 64 -4.95 8.91 -15.26
C LEU A 64 -5.82 8.86 -14.00
N ASP A 65 -6.57 9.91 -13.71
CA ASP A 65 -7.39 10.02 -12.49
C ASP A 65 -8.51 8.96 -12.46
N ALA A 66 -9.21 8.74 -13.56
CA ALA A 66 -10.24 7.70 -13.66
C ALA A 66 -9.62 6.30 -13.61
N ALA A 67 -8.45 6.11 -14.21
CA ALA A 67 -7.70 4.86 -14.09
C ALA A 67 -7.31 4.60 -12.63
N HIS A 68 -6.85 5.63 -11.92
CA HIS A 68 -6.50 5.53 -10.52
C HIS A 68 -7.72 5.22 -9.64
N GLY A 69 -8.86 5.89 -9.87
CA GLY A 69 -10.12 5.56 -9.23
C GLY A 69 -10.49 4.09 -9.42
N ARG A 70 -10.37 3.57 -10.64
CA ARG A 70 -10.58 2.13 -10.92
C ARG A 70 -9.58 1.24 -10.21
N GLN A 71 -8.32 1.65 -10.12
CA GLN A 71 -7.27 0.91 -9.42
C GLN A 71 -7.62 0.73 -7.94
N CYS A 72 -8.09 1.79 -7.27
CA CYS A 72 -8.54 1.73 -5.89
C CYS A 72 -9.82 0.91 -5.73
N ASP A 73 -10.81 1.10 -6.60
CA ASP A 73 -12.06 0.33 -6.51
C ASP A 73 -11.84 -1.17 -6.72
N VAL A 74 -10.89 -1.57 -7.57
CA VAL A 74 -10.54 -2.99 -7.73
C VAL A 74 -9.86 -3.53 -6.48
N GLN A 75 -8.92 -2.79 -5.88
CA GLN A 75 -8.32 -3.18 -4.60
C GLN A 75 -9.38 -3.34 -3.52
N HIS A 76 -10.31 -2.39 -3.43
CA HIS A 76 -11.40 -2.41 -2.48
C HIS A 76 -12.28 -3.65 -2.62
N ASN A 77 -12.69 -3.99 -3.84
CA ASN A 77 -13.46 -5.19 -4.10
C ASN A 77 -12.68 -6.47 -3.73
N LEU A 78 -11.37 -6.51 -3.97
CA LEU A 78 -10.53 -7.63 -3.58
C LEU A 78 -10.38 -7.74 -2.04
N CYS A 79 -10.33 -6.61 -1.33
CA CYS A 79 -10.35 -6.57 0.14
C CYS A 79 -11.64 -7.19 0.68
N PHE A 80 -12.79 -6.75 0.16
CA PHE A 80 -14.07 -7.35 0.53
C PHE A 80 -14.18 -8.83 0.17
N ASN A 81 -13.62 -9.24 -0.98
CA ASN A 81 -13.58 -10.66 -1.32
C ASN A 81 -12.80 -11.48 -0.29
N LYS A 82 -11.72 -10.93 0.29
CA LYS A 82 -11.01 -11.60 1.40
C LYS A 82 -11.82 -11.67 2.67
N LEU A 83 -12.45 -10.56 3.06
CA LEU A 83 -13.34 -10.53 4.23
C LEU A 83 -14.47 -11.56 4.09
N ASN A 84 -15.15 -11.56 2.94
CA ASN A 84 -16.25 -12.49 2.64
C ASN A 84 -15.79 -13.94 2.46
N SER A 85 -14.50 -14.17 2.20
CA SER A 85 -13.91 -15.52 2.20
C SER A 85 -13.63 -16.05 3.61
N GLY A 86 -13.93 -15.27 4.66
CA GLY A 86 -13.81 -15.68 6.06
C GLY A 86 -12.56 -15.16 6.77
N ASP A 87 -11.81 -14.24 6.17
CA ASP A 87 -10.70 -13.57 6.85
C ASP A 87 -11.24 -12.64 7.96
N LYS A 88 -11.04 -13.05 9.21
CA LYS A 88 -11.51 -12.32 10.40
C LYS A 88 -10.50 -11.28 10.90
N SER A 89 -9.34 -11.15 10.25
CA SER A 89 -8.31 -10.18 10.62
C SER A 89 -8.57 -8.79 10.04
N ILE A 90 -9.53 -8.67 9.13
CA ILE A 90 -9.97 -7.44 8.49
C ILE A 90 -11.46 -7.22 8.75
N THR A 91 -11.89 -5.97 8.66
CA THR A 91 -13.28 -5.54 8.79
C THR A 91 -13.76 -4.81 7.54
N ASN A 92 -15.07 -4.55 7.44
CA ASN A 92 -15.61 -3.69 6.37
C ASN A 92 -14.92 -2.31 6.39
N GLU A 93 -14.75 -1.74 7.59
CA GLU A 93 -14.16 -0.41 7.79
C GLU A 93 -12.69 -0.36 7.36
N ASP A 94 -11.93 -1.45 7.54
CA ASP A 94 -10.54 -1.51 7.05
C ASP A 94 -10.47 -1.40 5.52
N CYS A 95 -11.38 -2.08 4.82
CA CYS A 95 -11.46 -2.02 3.36
C CYS A 95 -11.87 -0.63 2.85
N ASP A 96 -12.85 0.01 3.51
CA ASP A 96 -13.29 1.37 3.19
C ASP A 96 -12.17 2.39 3.43
N ASN A 97 -11.49 2.29 4.58
CA ASN A 97 -10.36 3.16 4.94
C ASN A 97 -9.19 2.98 3.97
N GLN A 98 -8.89 1.75 3.56
CA GLN A 98 -7.90 1.48 2.53
C GLN A 98 -8.26 2.15 1.20
N ASN A 99 -9.53 2.08 0.78
CA ASN A 99 -9.98 2.71 -0.45
C ASN A 99 -9.83 4.24 -0.41
N ASN A 100 -10.13 4.87 0.73
CA ASN A 100 -9.91 6.31 0.92
C ASN A 100 -8.43 6.67 0.87
N ASN A 101 -7.57 5.91 1.57
CA ASN A 101 -6.13 6.10 1.52
C ASN A 101 -5.56 5.91 0.10
N CYS A 102 -6.08 4.91 -0.63
CA CYS A 102 -5.71 4.67 -2.00
C CYS A 102 -6.01 5.90 -2.88
N LYS A 103 -7.23 6.43 -2.81
CA LYS A 103 -7.68 7.57 -3.63
C LYS A 103 -7.01 8.90 -3.27
N ASN A 104 -6.55 9.04 -2.04
CA ASN A 104 -5.79 10.21 -1.58
C ASN A 104 -4.30 10.12 -1.91
N GLY A 105 -3.79 8.91 -2.13
CA GLY A 105 -2.42 8.66 -2.55
C GLY A 105 -2.22 8.83 -4.06
N PRO A 106 -0.98 8.79 -4.55
CA PRO A 106 -0.72 8.89 -5.98
C PRO A 106 -1.09 7.60 -6.73
N PRO A 107 -1.34 7.68 -8.05
CA PRO A 107 -1.54 6.50 -8.90
C PRO A 107 -0.31 5.59 -8.93
N VAL A 108 -0.53 4.27 -8.90
CA VAL A 108 0.56 3.28 -8.98
C VAL A 108 0.66 2.74 -10.41
N LEU A 109 1.74 3.10 -11.11
CA LEU A 109 1.98 2.69 -12.50
C LEU A 109 2.70 1.33 -12.60
N ALA A 110 2.50 0.64 -13.73
CA ALA A 110 3.07 -0.68 -14.04
C ALA A 110 4.59 -0.64 -14.31
#